data_AF-A0A2X3EYZ5-F1
#
_entry.id   AF-A0A2X3EYZ5-F1
#
_cell.length_a   1.000
_cell.length_b   1.000
_cell.length_c   1.000
_cell.angle_alpha   90.00
_cell.angle_beta   90.00
_cell.angle_gamma   90.00
#
_symmetry.space_group_name_H-M   'P 1'
#
loop_
_entity.id
_entity.type
_entity.pdbx_description
1 polymer ?
#
loop_
_entity_poly.entity_id
_entity_poly.type
_entity_poly.pdbx_seq_one_letter_code
_entity_poly.pdbx_strand_id
1 'polypeptide(L)'
;MPRATRYCGTLAAKISPEMQTPKILWLKENRPHIYQQARHFFDLADYLTWRSTGDEARSVCTVTCKWTYLAHEQRWDAGYFRQIGLEELADEDFVRIGQRIVDPGTPCGEGLCATAAERWACRSARRWRWG
;
A
#
# COMPACT_ATOMS: atom_id res chain seq x y z
N MET A 1 -15.72 -3.92 18.60
CA MET A 1 -14.80 -2.94 18.00
C MET A 1 -14.43 -1.79 18.95
N PRO A 2 -13.58 -1.98 19.99
CA PRO A 2 -13.14 -0.87 20.85
C PRO A 2 -11.65 -0.50 20.73
N ARG A 3 -10.80 -1.31 20.09
CA ARG A 3 -9.33 -1.12 20.12
C ARG A 3 -8.78 -0.15 19.07
N ALA A 4 -9.46 0.07 17.95
CA ALA A 4 -8.93 0.88 16.83
C ALA A 4 -9.08 2.40 16.99
N THR A 5 -9.64 2.91 18.09
CA THR A 5 -10.11 4.30 18.18
C THR A 5 -9.14 5.28 18.84
N ARG A 6 -7.92 4.87 19.24
CA ARG A 6 -7.03 5.75 20.02
C ARG A 6 -5.56 5.68 19.57
N TYR A 7 -5.10 6.81 19.03
CA TYR A 7 -3.73 7.32 18.85
C TYR A 7 -2.97 7.05 17.54
N CYS A 8 -2.53 8.16 16.91
CA CYS A 8 -1.28 8.35 16.16
C CYS A 8 -0.93 9.85 16.21
N GLY A 9 0.31 10.19 16.60
CA GLY A 9 0.78 11.56 16.77
C GLY A 9 1.09 12.23 15.43
N THR A 10 0.08 12.90 14.86
CA THR A 10 0.14 14.05 13.90
C THR A 10 -1.23 14.34 13.27
N LEU A 11 -2.27 13.54 13.57
CA LEU A 11 -3.66 13.87 13.30
C LEU A 11 -4.50 13.49 14.53
N ALA A 12 -4.83 14.48 15.35
CA ALA A 12 -5.81 14.30 16.41
C ALA A 12 -7.22 14.14 15.80
N ALA A 13 -7.55 12.98 15.24
CA ALA A 13 -8.93 12.55 15.00
C ALA A 13 -8.96 11.06 14.67
N LYS A 14 -9.74 10.31 15.45
CA LYS A 14 -10.26 8.96 15.19
C LYS A 14 -9.96 8.43 13.78
N ILE A 15 -9.16 7.36 13.70
CA ILE A 15 -8.99 6.60 12.46
C ILE A 15 -10.38 6.17 11.98
N SER A 16 -10.72 6.58 10.76
CA SER A 16 -11.99 6.23 10.16
C SER A 16 -12.03 4.73 9.86
N PRO A 17 -13.17 4.04 10.07
CA PRO A 17 -13.35 2.66 9.59
C PRO A 17 -13.10 2.48 8.09
N GLU A 18 -13.16 3.56 7.31
CA GLU A 18 -12.88 3.55 5.87
C GLU A 18 -11.38 3.50 5.54
N MET A 19 -10.50 3.81 6.49
CA MET A 19 -9.05 3.69 6.32
C MET A 19 -8.63 2.23 6.21
N GLN A 20 -7.42 1.98 5.73
CA GLN A 20 -6.98 0.63 5.39
C GLN A 20 -6.52 -0.16 6.62
N THR A 21 -5.90 0.50 7.60
CA THR A 21 -5.38 -0.17 8.80
C THR A 21 -6.48 -0.84 9.65
N PRO A 22 -7.68 -0.26 9.89
CA PRO A 22 -8.78 -0.99 10.55
C PRO A 22 -9.32 -2.17 9.73
N LYS A 23 -9.35 -2.06 8.39
CA LYS A 23 -9.81 -3.14 7.51
C LYS A 23 -8.86 -4.34 7.57
N ILE A 24 -7.55 -4.09 7.59
CA ILE A 24 -6.53 -5.13 7.72
C ILE A 24 -6.59 -5.77 9.11
N LEU A 25 -6.76 -4.97 10.17
CA LEU A 25 -6.96 -5.50 11.52
C LEU A 25 -8.21 -6.38 11.60
N TRP A 26 -9.32 -5.93 11.02
CA TRP A 26 -10.54 -6.73 10.93
C TRP A 26 -10.29 -8.05 10.18
N LEU A 27 -9.52 -8.03 9.09
CA LEU A 27 -9.16 -9.23 8.34
C LEU A 27 -8.31 -10.20 9.17
N LYS A 28 -7.33 -9.70 9.93
CA LYS A 28 -6.53 -10.50 10.89
C LYS A 28 -7.43 -11.18 11.93
N GLU A 29 -8.37 -10.43 12.52
CA GLU A 29 -9.27 -10.92 13.58
C GLU A 29 -10.34 -11.90 13.06
N ASN A 30 -10.94 -11.63 11.90
CA ASN A 30 -12.14 -12.34 11.43
C ASN A 30 -11.84 -13.37 10.33
N ARG A 31 -10.74 -13.21 9.59
CA ARG A 31 -10.32 -14.08 8.48
C ARG A 31 -8.80 -14.30 8.49
N PRO A 32 -8.24 -14.85 9.58
CA PRO A 32 -6.79 -14.97 9.76
C PRO A 32 -6.11 -15.78 8.64
N HIS A 33 -6.77 -16.80 8.09
CA HIS A 33 -6.24 -17.58 6.97
C HIS A 33 -5.98 -16.74 5.72
N ILE A 34 -6.86 -15.78 5.40
CA ILE A 34 -6.68 -14.85 4.26
C ILE A 34 -5.55 -13.87 4.58
N TYR A 35 -5.54 -13.32 5.79
CA TYR A 35 -4.49 -12.41 6.23
C TYR A 35 -3.09 -13.06 6.13
N GLN A 36 -2.95 -14.31 6.56
CA GLN A 36 -1.70 -15.06 6.50
C GLN A 36 -1.26 -15.38 5.06
N GLN A 37 -2.20 -15.68 4.16
CA GLN A 37 -1.90 -15.95 2.75
C GLN A 37 -1.62 -14.68 1.92
N ALA A 38 -2.09 -13.52 2.38
CA ALA A 38 -1.91 -12.26 1.68
C ALA A 38 -0.43 -11.85 1.69
N ARG A 39 0.18 -11.84 0.50
CA ARG A 39 1.55 -11.34 0.29
C ARG A 39 1.62 -9.82 0.21
N HIS A 40 0.58 -9.19 -0.35
CA HIS A 40 0.50 -7.73 -0.45
C HIS A 40 -0.90 -7.23 -0.12
N PHE A 41 -0.96 -6.09 0.55
CA PHE A 41 -2.14 -5.26 0.66
C PHE A 41 -1.92 -4.00 -0.15
N PHE A 42 -2.83 -3.73 -1.07
CA PHE A 42 -2.79 -2.60 -1.99
C PHE A 42 -4.02 -1.74 -1.82
N ASP A 43 -3.85 -0.43 -2.00
CA ASP A 43 -4.99 0.40 -2.39
C ASP A 43 -5.35 0.12 -3.86
N LEU A 44 -6.58 0.44 -4.29
CA LEU A 44 -7.06 0.09 -5.62
C LEU A 44 -6.18 0.70 -6.72
N ALA A 45 -5.74 1.95 -6.54
CA ALA A 45 -4.87 2.63 -7.49
C ALA A 45 -3.52 1.91 -7.63
N ASP A 46 -2.91 1.53 -6.51
CA ASP A 46 -1.62 0.85 -6.49
C ASP A 46 -1.72 -0.58 -7.07
N TYR A 47 -2.83 -1.28 -6.79
CA TYR A 47 -3.10 -2.59 -7.40
C TYR A 47 -3.19 -2.51 -8.93
N LEU A 48 -3.84 -1.48 -9.48
CA LEU A 48 -3.94 -1.31 -10.93
C LEU A 48 -2.56 -1.06 -11.54
N THR A 49 -1.72 -0.24 -10.90
CA THR A 49 -0.33 0.00 -11.32
C THR A 49 0.48 -1.29 -11.30
N TRP A 50 0.44 -2.03 -10.18
CA TRP A 50 1.13 -3.31 -10.04
C TRP A 50 0.67 -4.33 -11.08
N ARG A 51 -0.64 -4.48 -11.29
CA ARG A 51 -1.19 -5.40 -12.31
C ARG A 51 -0.74 -5.01 -13.72
N SER A 52 -0.53 -3.72 -13.97
CA SER A 52 -0.18 -3.20 -15.30
C SER A 52 1.31 -3.20 -15.58
N THR A 53 2.15 -3.10 -14.56
CA THR A 53 3.60 -2.88 -14.71
C THR A 53 4.45 -3.96 -14.05
N GLY A 54 3.87 -4.72 -13.11
CA GLY A 54 4.58 -5.61 -12.20
C GLY A 54 5.31 -4.90 -11.06
N ASP A 55 5.30 -3.56 -11.01
CA ASP A 55 6.01 -2.79 -9.99
C ASP A 55 5.22 -2.76 -8.67
N GLU A 56 5.92 -3.02 -7.57
CA GLU A 56 5.39 -2.96 -6.21
C GLU A 56 5.58 -1.58 -5.56
N ALA A 57 5.82 -0.53 -6.35
CA ALA A 57 5.76 0.83 -5.86
C ALA A 57 4.38 1.16 -5.26
N ARG A 58 4.34 2.05 -4.27
CA ARG A 58 3.11 2.67 -3.76
C ARG A 58 3.14 4.16 -4.00
N SER A 59 1.99 4.73 -4.31
CA SER A 59 1.84 6.18 -4.39
C SER A 59 1.91 6.82 -3.00
N VAL A 60 2.74 7.86 -2.85
CA VAL A 60 2.77 8.66 -1.61
C VAL A 60 1.39 9.21 -1.25
N CYS A 61 0.56 9.53 -2.26
CA CYS A 61 -0.80 10.06 -2.04
C CYS A 61 -1.71 9.05 -1.33
N THR A 62 -1.69 7.78 -1.76
CA THR A 62 -2.55 6.74 -1.18
C THR A 62 -2.12 6.42 0.24
N VAL A 63 -0.84 6.16 0.45
CA VAL A 63 -0.31 5.72 1.75
C VAL A 63 -0.38 6.83 2.81
N THR A 64 -0.16 8.08 2.43
CA THR A 64 -0.25 9.22 3.36
C THR A 64 -1.70 9.45 3.79
N CYS A 65 -2.65 9.43 2.84
CA CYS A 65 -4.04 9.75 3.15
C CYS A 65 -4.80 8.62 3.85
N LYS A 66 -4.43 7.35 3.61
CA LYS A 66 -5.26 6.19 3.98
C LYS A 66 -4.56 5.13 4.82
N TRP A 67 -3.24 5.17 4.92
CA TRP A 67 -2.42 4.15 5.58
C TRP A 67 -1.56 4.69 6.72
N THR A 68 -1.72 5.97 7.08
CA THR A 68 -0.96 6.63 8.17
C THR A 68 0.55 6.68 7.91
N TYR A 69 0.97 6.66 6.64
CA TYR A 69 2.38 6.86 6.28
C TYR A 69 2.84 8.28 6.59
N LEU A 70 4.01 8.42 7.21
CA LEU A 70 4.60 9.72 7.55
C LEU A 70 5.38 10.25 6.36
N ALA A 71 4.71 10.89 5.40
CA ALA A 71 5.36 11.41 4.19
C ALA A 71 6.54 12.35 4.45
N HIS A 72 6.44 13.20 5.49
CA HIS A 72 7.50 14.15 5.86
C HIS A 72 8.75 13.46 6.44
N GLU A 73 8.61 12.23 6.92
CA GLU A 73 9.72 11.41 7.42
C GLU A 73 10.06 10.25 6.46
N GLN A 74 9.34 10.14 5.34
CA GLN A 74 9.45 9.05 4.36
C GLN A 74 9.52 7.66 5.00
N ARG A 75 8.66 7.40 6.00
CA ARG A 75 8.64 6.11 6.70
C ARG A 75 7.27 5.71 7.22
N TRP A 76 7.17 4.41 7.51
CA TRP A 76 6.09 3.84 8.32
C TRP A 76 6.38 4.02 9.81
N ASP A 77 5.35 4.29 10.62
CA ASP A 77 5.46 4.32 12.07
C ASP A 77 5.25 2.91 12.66
N ALA A 78 6.35 2.20 12.91
CA ALA A 78 6.31 0.88 13.52
C ALA A 78 5.69 0.86 14.92
N GLY A 79 5.78 1.96 15.69
CA GLY A 79 5.14 2.07 16.99
C GLY A 79 3.62 2.03 16.87
N TYR A 80 3.09 2.77 15.90
CA TYR A 80 1.66 2.75 15.58
C TYR A 80 1.17 1.35 15.18
N PHE A 81 1.84 0.66 14.25
CA PHE A 81 1.41 -0.68 13.80
C PHE A 81 1.44 -1.72 14.93
N ARG A 82 2.45 -1.68 15.80
CA ARG A 82 2.50 -2.54 17.00
C ARG A 82 1.39 -2.23 17.99
N GLN A 83 1.03 -0.94 18.16
CA GLN A 83 -0.02 -0.54 19.08
C GLN A 83 -1.42 -1.00 18.64
N ILE A 84 -1.71 -1.00 17.33
CA ILE A 84 -3.03 -1.38 16.81
C ILE A 84 -3.21 -2.89 16.62
N GLY A 85 -2.20 -3.71 16.90
CA GLY A 85 -2.25 -5.16 16.74
C GLY A 85 -1.93 -5.65 15.33
N LEU A 86 -1.12 -4.89 14.58
CA LEU A 86 -0.58 -5.25 13.26
C LEU A 86 0.97 -5.28 13.27
N GLU A 87 1.54 -5.73 14.39
CA GLU A 87 2.97 -5.82 14.64
C GLU A 87 3.73 -6.60 13.56
N GLU A 88 3.13 -7.64 12.96
CA GLU A 88 3.77 -8.45 11.92
C GLU A 88 4.09 -7.62 10.67
N LEU A 89 3.29 -6.59 10.37
CA LEU A 89 3.61 -5.70 9.25
C LEU A 89 4.90 -4.92 9.51
N ALA A 90 5.17 -4.54 10.77
CA ALA A 90 6.41 -3.87 11.13
C ALA A 90 7.58 -4.85 11.23
N ASP A 91 7.35 -6.06 11.73
CA ASP A 91 8.39 -7.08 11.90
C ASP A 91 8.85 -7.67 10.56
N GLU A 92 7.97 -7.65 9.54
CA GLU A 92 8.28 -8.00 8.15
C GLU A 92 8.76 -6.81 7.31
N ASP A 93 9.23 -5.74 7.96
CA ASP A 93 9.74 -4.51 7.32
C ASP A 93 8.77 -3.91 6.29
N PHE A 94 7.47 -3.99 6.58
CA PHE A 94 6.38 -3.44 5.78
C PHE A 94 6.30 -3.98 4.35
N VAL A 95 6.94 -5.11 4.04
CA VAL A 95 6.97 -5.71 2.69
C VAL A 95 5.56 -5.91 2.10
N ARG A 96 4.58 -6.24 2.94
CA ARG A 96 3.19 -6.47 2.49
C ARG A 96 2.47 -5.18 2.11
N ILE A 97 2.81 -4.05 2.74
CA ILE A 97 2.12 -2.76 2.52
C ILE A 97 2.92 -1.80 1.64
N GLY A 98 4.19 -2.12 1.39
CA GLY A 98 5.07 -1.46 0.42
C GLY A 98 6.27 -0.79 1.08
N GLN A 99 7.47 -1.10 0.59
CA GLN A 99 8.73 -0.49 1.02
C GLN A 99 9.15 0.69 0.13
N ARG A 100 8.75 0.66 -1.14
CA ARG A 100 9.07 1.70 -2.12
C ARG A 100 7.87 2.61 -2.33
N ILE A 101 7.93 3.79 -1.72
CA ILE A 101 6.91 4.84 -1.87
C ILE A 101 7.43 5.90 -2.85
N VAL A 102 6.64 6.26 -3.85
CA VAL A 102 7.04 7.18 -4.93
C VAL A 102 6.07 8.35 -5.09
N ASP A 103 6.60 9.47 -5.56
CA ASP A 103 5.81 10.65 -5.88
C ASP A 103 4.97 10.44 -7.16
N PRO A 104 3.82 11.12 -7.29
CA PRO A 104 3.02 11.07 -8.50
C PRO A 104 3.82 11.53 -9.71
N GLY A 105 3.69 10.81 -10.83
CA GLY A 105 4.46 11.08 -12.05
C GLY A 105 5.77 10.30 -12.15
N THR A 106 6.21 9.63 -11.08
CA THR A 106 7.36 8.72 -11.14
C THR A 106 7.02 7.49 -12.01
N PRO A 107 7.84 7.15 -13.01
CA PRO A 107 7.65 5.93 -13.79
C PRO A 107 7.66 4.68 -12.89
N CYS A 108 6.65 3.82 -13.09
CA CYS A 108 6.55 2.54 -12.40
C CYS A 108 7.04 1.40 -13.31
N GLY A 109 8.03 0.64 -12.84
CA GLY A 109 8.68 -0.44 -13.55
C GLY A 109 9.28 0.02 -14.88
N GLU A 110 9.21 -0.85 -15.88
CA GLU A 110 9.57 -0.53 -17.27
C GLU A 110 8.35 -0.08 -18.09
N GLY A 111 7.27 0.35 -17.44
CA GLY A 111 5.98 0.69 -18.04
C GLY A 111 5.04 -0.51 -18.23
N LEU A 112 4.07 -0.43 -19.16
CA LEU A 112 3.06 -1.47 -19.34
C LEU A 112 3.68 -2.82 -19.71
N CYS A 113 3.38 -3.84 -18.90
CA CYS A 113 3.72 -5.22 -19.18
C CYS A 113 2.98 -5.71 -20.43
N ALA A 114 3.56 -6.67 -21.14
CA ALA A 114 3.02 -7.16 -22.42
C ALA A 114 1.55 -7.63 -22.29
N THR A 115 1.27 -8.40 -21.24
CA THR A 115 -0.07 -8.92 -20.95
C THR A 115 -1.10 -7.81 -20.70
N ALA A 116 -0.72 -6.74 -19.98
CA ALA A 116 -1.61 -5.61 -19.74
C ALA A 116 -1.81 -4.78 -21.01
N ALA A 117 -0.75 -4.55 -21.78
CA ALA A 117 -0.80 -3.85 -23.05
C ALA A 117 -1.74 -4.55 -24.04
N GLU A 118 -1.67 -5.87 -24.18
CA GLU A 118 -2.59 -6.66 -25.01
C GLU A 118 -4.04 -6.56 -24.55
N ARG A 119 -4.29 -6.74 -23.24
CA ARG A 119 -5.66 -6.67 -22.68
C ARG A 119 -6.31 -5.31 -22.87
N TRP A 120 -5.52 -4.25 -22.85
CA TRP A 120 -6.01 -2.87 -22.94
C TRP A 120 -5.85 -2.27 -24.34
N ALA A 121 -5.50 -3.10 -25.34
CA ALA A 121 -5.26 -2.68 -26.72
C ALA A 121 -4.27 -1.49 -26.82
N CYS A 122 -3.26 -1.47 -25.96
CA CYS A 122 -2.22 -0.45 -25.87
C CYS A 122 -0.86 -0.98 -26.34
N ARG A 123 0.08 -0.08 -26.66
CA ARG A 123 1.47 -0.48 -26.94
C ARG A 123 2.22 -0.74 -25.64
N SER A 124 2.97 -1.84 -25.58
CA SER A 124 3.86 -2.12 -24.45
C SER A 124 5.03 -1.14 -24.42
N ALA A 125 5.55 -0.87 -23.22
CA ALA A 125 6.52 0.20 -22.99
C ALA A 125 7.93 -0.07 -23.56
N ARG A 126 8.21 -1.29 -24.07
CA ARG A 126 9.49 -1.65 -24.72
C ARG A 126 9.83 -0.81 -25.97
N ARG A 127 8.92 0.04 -26.46
CA ARG A 127 9.10 0.83 -27.69
C ARG A 127 9.36 2.33 -27.48
N TRP A 128 9.43 2.83 -26.25
CA TRP A 128 9.70 4.24 -25.96
C TRP A 128 11.11 4.47 -25.42
N ARG A 129 12.14 4.02 -26.15
CA ARG A 129 13.45 4.70 -26.06
C ARG A 129 13.37 5.88 -27.00
N TRP A 130 13.27 7.08 -26.45
CA TRP A 130 13.50 8.31 -27.22
C TRP A 130 14.92 8.24 -27.79
N GLY A 131 15.02 8.31 -29.11
CA GLY A 131 16.27 8.62 -29.82
C GLY A 131 16.50 10.12 -29.83
#